data_AF-U4Q7S6-F1
#
_entry.id   AF-U4Q7S6-F1
#
_cell.length_a   1.000
_cell.length_b   1.000
_cell.length_c   1.000
_cell.angle_alpha   90.00
_cell.angle_beta   90.00
_cell.angle_gamma   90.00
#
_symmetry.space_group_name_H-M   'P 1'
#
loop_
_entity.id
_entity.type
_entity.pdbx_description
1 polymer ?
#
loop_
_entity_poly.entity_id
_entity_poly.type
_entity_poly.pdbx_seq_one_letter_code
_entity_poly.pdbx_strand_id
1 'polypeptide(L)'
;MKKLISMLIITSILITLMPLGVLADQADVVIFGADITQSQRQEMLKIFNANENDVMILTVTNDEEREYLEGLVPEQQIGTRAISSAYVKLAPKNSGIKVETYNITWVTKEMYANAMVTAGIEDAEVIAAAPFKVSGTAALTGIMKAFEKASGKKLNQEARKQPARN
;
A
#
# COMPACT_ATOMS: atom_id res chain seq x y z
N MET A 1 -52.63 -7.85 -50.62
CA MET A 1 -53.78 -7.86 -49.69
C MET A 1 -53.39 -8.76 -48.52
N LYS A 2 -52.94 -8.17 -47.41
CA LYS A 2 -53.71 -7.92 -46.17
C LYS A 2 -53.70 -9.14 -45.23
N LYS A 3 -53.15 -8.90 -44.02
CA LYS A 3 -53.21 -9.69 -42.77
C LYS A 3 -52.18 -10.83 -42.79
N LEU A 4 -51.15 -10.85 -41.96
CA LEU A 4 -51.20 -10.80 -40.50
C LEU A 4 -49.93 -10.12 -39.95
N ILE A 5 -50.04 -8.83 -39.70
CA ILE A 5 -49.34 -8.19 -38.58
C ILE A 5 -50.14 -8.58 -37.34
N SER A 6 -49.43 -8.94 -36.27
CA SER A 6 -49.88 -9.11 -34.88
C SER A 6 -49.80 -10.54 -34.37
N MET A 7 -49.28 -10.65 -33.13
CA MET A 7 -49.07 -11.86 -32.33
C MET A 7 -47.73 -12.55 -32.67
N LEU A 8 -46.62 -12.32 -31.95
CA LEU A 8 -46.49 -12.53 -30.52
C LEU A 8 -45.30 -11.71 -29.99
N ILE A 9 -45.61 -10.62 -29.30
CA ILE A 9 -44.78 -10.06 -28.24
C ILE A 9 -44.56 -11.20 -27.25
N ILE A 10 -43.36 -11.77 -27.17
CA ILE A 10 -42.72 -12.49 -26.04
C ILE A 10 -41.42 -13.08 -26.61
N THR A 11 -40.39 -12.27 -26.69
CA THR A 11 -39.00 -12.75 -26.54
C THR A 11 -38.26 -11.67 -25.77
N SER A 12 -38.86 -11.33 -24.63
CA SER A 12 -38.24 -10.53 -23.59
C SER A 12 -37.05 -11.31 -23.07
N ILE A 13 -35.86 -10.78 -23.33
CA ILE A 13 -34.76 -10.65 -22.36
C ILE A 13 -34.53 -11.92 -21.55
N LEU A 14 -33.66 -12.79 -22.07
CA LEU A 14 -32.92 -13.75 -21.26
C LEU A 14 -31.42 -13.46 -21.41
N ILE A 15 -31.01 -12.27 -20.97
CA ILE A 15 -29.61 -11.92 -20.72
C ILE A 15 -29.55 -11.41 -19.29
N THR A 16 -29.65 -12.32 -18.31
CA THR A 16 -29.37 -11.97 -16.92
C THR A 16 -28.75 -13.16 -16.21
N LEU A 17 -27.72 -12.84 -15.42
CA LEU A 17 -26.91 -13.69 -14.55
C LEU A 17 -25.73 -14.42 -15.21
N MET A 18 -24.80 -13.63 -15.76
CA MET A 18 -23.43 -13.80 -15.27
C MET A 18 -23.27 -12.87 -14.06
N PRO A 19 -23.03 -13.36 -12.83
CA PRO A 19 -22.32 -12.52 -11.89
C PRO A 19 -20.92 -12.42 -12.47
N LEU A 20 -20.59 -11.29 -13.11
CA LEU A 20 -19.19 -10.89 -13.12
C LEU A 20 -18.86 -10.69 -11.65
N GLY A 21 -18.29 -11.74 -11.04
CA GLY A 21 -17.55 -11.63 -9.81
C GLY A 21 -16.36 -10.74 -10.12
N VAL A 22 -16.60 -9.44 -10.21
CA VAL A 22 -15.56 -8.45 -9.96
C VAL A 22 -15.28 -8.60 -8.49
N LEU A 23 -14.39 -9.54 -8.18
CA LEU A 23 -13.49 -9.36 -7.06
C LEU A 23 -12.84 -8.02 -7.36
N ALA A 24 -13.30 -6.96 -6.69
CA ALA A 24 -12.52 -5.76 -6.55
C ALA A 24 -11.30 -6.18 -5.71
N ASP A 25 -10.36 -6.84 -6.38
CA ASP A 25 -9.07 -7.20 -5.83
C ASP A 25 -8.46 -5.87 -5.47
N GLN A 26 -8.33 -5.60 -4.18
CA GLN A 26 -7.70 -4.38 -3.72
C GLN A 26 -6.28 -4.42 -4.25
N ALA A 27 -5.99 -3.59 -5.25
CA ALA A 27 -4.72 -3.62 -5.95
C ALA A 27 -3.59 -3.48 -4.93
N ASP A 28 -2.62 -4.39 -4.99
CA ASP A 28 -1.42 -4.31 -4.18
C ASP A 28 -0.76 -2.95 -4.36
N VAL A 29 -0.06 -2.47 -3.34
CA VAL A 29 0.56 -1.15 -3.35
C VAL A 29 2.07 -1.28 -3.36
N VAL A 30 2.72 -0.67 -4.34
CA VAL A 30 4.17 -0.45 -4.33
C VAL A 30 4.46 1.01 -4.04
N ILE A 31 5.29 1.24 -3.02
CA ILE A 31 5.73 2.53 -2.55
C ILE A 31 7.20 2.68 -2.90
N PHE A 32 7.56 3.77 -3.56
CA PHE A 32 8.94 4.15 -3.84
C PHE A 32 9.34 5.39 -3.06
N GLY A 33 10.56 5.40 -2.53
CA GLY A 33 11.22 6.65 -2.15
C GLY A 33 11.48 7.51 -3.40
N ALA A 34 11.29 8.82 -3.30
CA ALA A 34 11.42 9.74 -4.43
C ALA A 34 12.86 9.87 -4.96
N ASP A 35 13.86 9.55 -4.15
CA ASP A 35 15.27 9.73 -4.47
C ASP A 35 15.95 8.46 -5.03
N ILE A 36 15.16 7.44 -5.38
CA ILE A 36 15.64 6.26 -6.08
C ILE A 36 15.78 6.54 -7.59
N THR A 37 16.77 5.93 -8.22
CA THR A 37 16.92 6.00 -9.67
C THR A 37 15.93 5.06 -10.37
N GLN A 38 15.75 5.24 -11.68
CA GLN A 38 14.94 4.32 -12.49
C GLN A 38 15.46 2.88 -12.44
N SER A 39 16.78 2.67 -12.41
CA SER A 39 17.37 1.34 -12.28
C SER A 39 17.09 0.71 -10.92
N GLN A 40 17.21 1.48 -9.84
CA GLN A 40 16.88 1.03 -8.49
C GLN A 40 15.39 0.72 -8.35
N ARG A 41 14.53 1.49 -9.01
CA ARG A 41 13.09 1.21 -9.06
C ARG A 41 12.78 -0.16 -9.68
N GLN A 42 13.45 -0.48 -10.78
CA GLN A 42 13.34 -1.80 -11.42
C GLN A 42 13.91 -2.93 -10.55
N GLU A 43 14.98 -2.66 -9.81
CA GLU A 43 15.51 -3.59 -8.81
C GLU A 43 14.50 -3.86 -7.69
N MET A 44 13.86 -2.81 -7.15
CA MET A 44 12.85 -2.95 -6.11
C MET A 44 11.64 -3.76 -6.59
N LEU A 45 11.13 -3.50 -7.81
CA LEU A 45 10.04 -4.29 -8.40
C LEU A 45 10.39 -5.79 -8.49
N LYS A 46 11.64 -6.12 -8.82
CA LYS A 46 12.12 -7.51 -8.84
C LYS A 46 12.13 -8.13 -7.44
N ILE A 47 12.61 -7.39 -6.43
CA ILE A 47 12.58 -7.86 -5.03
C ILE A 47 11.15 -8.11 -4.58
N PHE A 48 10.22 -7.23 -4.96
CA PHE A 48 8.81 -7.35 -4.62
C PHE A 48 8.07 -8.40 -5.46
N ASN A 49 8.70 -8.94 -6.50
CA ASN A 49 8.07 -9.79 -7.50
C ASN A 49 6.75 -9.16 -8.03
N ALA A 50 6.77 -7.84 -8.24
CA ALA A 50 5.62 -7.05 -8.61
C ALA A 50 5.76 -6.47 -10.01
N ASN A 51 4.65 -6.40 -10.74
CA ASN A 51 4.55 -5.71 -12.02
C ASN A 51 3.89 -4.35 -11.81
N GLU A 52 4.55 -3.29 -12.26
CA GLU A 52 4.07 -1.91 -12.12
C GLU A 52 2.65 -1.68 -12.68
N ASN A 53 2.26 -2.43 -13.71
CA ASN A 53 0.95 -2.27 -14.35
C ASN A 53 -0.21 -2.89 -13.54
N ASP A 54 0.12 -3.77 -12.60
CA ASP A 54 -0.86 -4.56 -11.84
C ASP A 54 -1.02 -4.04 -10.40
N VAL A 55 -0.27 -2.99 -10.03
CA VAL A 55 -0.18 -2.48 -8.66
C VAL A 55 -0.39 -0.97 -8.62
N MET A 56 -0.91 -0.47 -7.50
CA MET A 56 -0.96 0.96 -7.25
C MET A 56 0.44 1.48 -6.88
N ILE A 57 0.91 2.48 -7.61
CA ILE A 57 2.19 3.13 -7.31
C ILE A 57 1.99 4.35 -6.41
N LEU A 58 2.76 4.39 -5.34
CA LEU A 58 2.93 5.56 -4.49
C LEU A 58 4.39 6.00 -4.46
N THR A 59 4.60 7.30 -4.34
CA THR A 59 5.92 7.88 -4.14
C THR A 59 5.92 8.67 -2.85
N VAL A 60 7.03 8.61 -2.12
CA VAL A 60 7.27 9.31 -0.86
C VAL A 60 8.48 10.21 -1.00
N THR A 61 8.29 11.49 -0.76
CA THR A 61 9.39 12.47 -0.73
C THR A 61 9.96 12.62 0.68
N ASN A 62 11.18 13.16 0.80
CA ASN A 62 11.77 13.41 2.11
C ASN A 62 10.98 14.43 2.95
N ASP A 63 10.34 15.41 2.31
CA ASP A 63 9.45 16.36 2.98
C ASP A 63 8.24 15.67 3.61
N GLU A 64 7.67 14.66 2.91
CA GLU A 64 6.59 13.85 3.47
C GLU A 64 7.09 12.97 4.62
N GLU A 65 8.31 12.45 4.57
CA GLU A 65 8.90 11.75 5.72
C GLU A 65 8.98 12.66 6.94
N ARG A 66 9.38 13.92 6.76
CA ARG A 66 9.41 14.92 7.84
C ARG A 66 8.01 15.19 8.37
N GLU A 67 7.07 15.49 7.49
CA GLU A 67 5.67 15.75 7.90
C GLU A 67 5.10 14.58 8.70
N TYR A 68 5.41 13.34 8.32
CA TYR A 68 4.85 12.16 8.98
C TYR A 68 5.57 11.76 10.26
N LEU A 69 6.88 11.96 10.32
CA LEU A 69 7.75 11.38 11.34
C LEU A 69 8.37 12.41 12.29
N GLU A 70 8.14 13.71 12.07
CA GLU A 70 8.60 14.78 12.95
C GLU A 70 8.16 14.53 14.40
N GLY A 71 9.12 14.61 15.32
CA GLY A 71 8.90 14.36 16.76
C GLY A 71 8.70 12.89 17.14
N LEU A 72 8.64 11.96 16.18
CA LEU A 72 8.50 10.52 16.41
C LEU A 72 9.80 9.76 16.11
N VAL A 73 10.51 10.20 15.08
CA VAL A 73 11.75 9.59 14.61
C VAL A 73 12.88 10.62 14.70
N PRO A 74 14.08 10.23 15.18
CA PRO A 74 15.23 11.14 15.19
C PRO A 74 15.53 11.65 13.77
N GLU A 75 15.79 12.96 13.64
CA GLU A 75 16.15 13.62 12.38
C GLU A 75 17.23 12.90 11.56
N GLN A 76 18.22 12.33 12.26
CA GLN A 76 19.32 11.59 11.65
C GLN A 76 18.85 10.31 10.92
N GLN A 77 17.74 9.71 11.36
CA GLN A 77 17.16 8.51 10.75
C GLN A 77 16.24 8.86 9.58
N ILE A 78 15.59 10.04 9.60
CA ILE A 78 14.86 10.55 8.43
C ILE A 78 15.84 10.92 7.32
N GLY A 79 16.97 11.55 7.68
CA GLY A 79 17.99 11.95 6.72
C GLY A 79 17.47 12.98 5.72
N THR A 80 18.11 13.05 4.55
CA THR A 80 17.81 14.05 3.51
C THR A 80 17.32 13.45 2.21
N ARG A 81 17.17 12.12 2.13
CA ARG A 81 16.83 11.41 0.90
C ARG A 81 15.87 10.25 1.19
N ALA A 82 14.76 10.21 0.46
CA ALA A 82 13.78 9.16 0.51
C ALA A 82 14.18 8.00 -0.41
N ILE A 83 14.80 6.95 0.15
CA ILE A 83 15.37 5.84 -0.63
C ILE A 83 14.63 4.51 -0.45
N SER A 84 14.21 4.19 0.77
CA SER A 84 13.54 2.91 1.04
C SER A 84 12.17 2.84 0.35
N SER A 85 11.81 1.64 -0.07
CA SER A 85 10.59 1.30 -0.80
C SER A 85 9.85 0.19 -0.06
N ALA A 86 8.56 0.03 -0.34
CA ALA A 86 7.75 -1.05 0.25
C ALA A 86 6.77 -1.62 -0.77
N TYR A 87 6.47 -2.90 -0.63
CA TYR A 87 5.32 -3.55 -1.26
C TYR A 87 4.37 -4.00 -0.17
N VAL A 88 3.08 -3.72 -0.35
CA VAL A 88 2.02 -4.04 0.60
C VAL A 88 0.91 -4.77 -0.14
N LYS A 89 0.60 -5.98 0.33
CA LYS A 89 -0.47 -6.82 -0.15
C LYS A 89 -1.41 -7.16 0.99
N LEU A 90 -2.72 -7.02 0.78
CA LEU A 90 -3.69 -7.46 1.78
C LEU A 90 -3.74 -8.98 1.82
N ALA A 91 -3.74 -9.54 3.02
CA ALA A 91 -3.77 -10.97 3.24
C ALA A 91 -5.21 -11.43 3.59
N PRO A 92 -5.51 -12.74 3.46
CA PRO A 92 -6.79 -13.29 3.91
C PRO A 92 -7.03 -13.00 5.39
N LYS A 93 -8.31 -12.89 5.78
CA LYS A 93 -8.70 -12.59 7.16
C LYS A 93 -8.10 -13.57 8.17
N ASN A 94 -7.56 -13.07 9.28
CA ASN A 94 -6.87 -13.80 10.35
C ASN A 94 -5.50 -14.42 9.95
N SER A 95 -4.85 -13.91 8.89
CA SER A 95 -3.48 -14.29 8.53
C SER A 95 -2.43 -13.55 9.36
N GLY A 96 -2.80 -12.44 9.99
CA GLY A 96 -1.89 -11.53 10.67
C GLY A 96 -1.02 -10.71 9.70
N ILE A 97 -0.17 -9.87 10.27
CA ILE A 97 0.80 -9.07 9.52
C ILE A 97 2.13 -9.81 9.43
N LYS A 98 2.63 -10.01 8.21
CA LYS A 98 3.96 -10.55 7.94
C LYS A 98 4.83 -9.47 7.30
N VAL A 99 6.02 -9.23 7.88
CA VAL A 99 6.95 -8.22 7.37
C VAL A 99 8.31 -8.85 7.06
N GLU A 100 8.80 -8.57 5.86
CA GLU A 100 10.16 -8.84 5.42
C GLU A 100 10.90 -7.54 5.14
N THR A 101 12.20 -7.55 5.40
CA THR A 101 13.04 -6.35 5.30
C THR A 101 14.35 -6.68 4.60
N TYR A 102 14.71 -5.88 3.59
CA TYR A 102 15.95 -6.00 2.84
C TYR A 102 16.69 -4.67 2.82
N ASN A 103 17.95 -4.65 3.26
CA ASN A 103 18.77 -3.43 3.36
C ASN A 103 18.15 -2.31 4.23
N ILE A 104 17.28 -2.66 5.17
CA ILE A 104 16.73 -1.73 6.16
C ILE A 104 17.52 -1.89 7.47
N THR A 105 17.98 -0.79 8.06
CA THR A 105 18.89 -0.83 9.22
C THR A 105 18.32 -0.27 10.51
N TRP A 106 17.22 0.47 10.47
CA TRP A 106 16.69 1.13 11.66
C TRP A 106 15.20 0.84 11.90
N VAL A 107 14.35 1.03 10.89
CA VAL A 107 12.93 0.69 11.00
C VAL A 107 12.80 -0.83 11.03
N THR A 108 12.34 -1.36 12.16
CA THR A 108 12.20 -2.81 12.35
C THR A 108 10.92 -3.34 11.73
N LYS A 109 10.82 -4.67 11.59
CA LYS A 109 9.61 -5.36 11.14
C LYS A 109 8.40 -5.01 12.01
N GLU A 110 8.60 -4.94 13.32
CA GLU A 110 7.58 -4.60 14.30
C GLU A 110 7.12 -3.15 14.14
N MET A 111 8.01 -2.22 13.80
CA MET A 111 7.63 -0.83 13.54
C MET A 111 6.71 -0.71 12.33
N TYR A 112 7.01 -1.43 11.24
CA TYR A 112 6.12 -1.50 10.07
C TYR A 112 4.78 -2.16 10.43
N ALA A 113 4.80 -3.26 11.17
CA ALA A 113 3.60 -3.94 11.64
C ALA A 113 2.73 -3.03 12.51
N ASN A 114 3.32 -2.32 13.48
CA ASN A 114 2.60 -1.40 14.35
C ASN A 114 1.99 -0.22 13.58
N ALA A 115 2.66 0.28 12.55
CA ALA A 115 2.10 1.31 11.67
C ALA A 115 0.85 0.81 10.93
N MET A 116 0.87 -0.44 10.43
CA MET A 116 -0.29 -1.10 9.83
C MET A 116 -1.44 -1.28 10.84
N VAL A 117 -1.15 -1.78 12.03
CA VAL A 117 -2.15 -1.96 13.10
C VAL A 117 -2.79 -0.61 13.46
N THR A 118 -1.99 0.44 13.62
CA THR A 118 -2.47 1.79 13.91
C THR A 118 -3.37 2.32 12.80
N ALA A 119 -3.12 1.89 11.55
CA ALA A 119 -3.94 2.21 10.40
C ALA A 119 -5.18 1.29 10.25
N GLY A 120 -5.42 0.36 11.18
CA GLY A 120 -6.57 -0.54 11.18
C GLY A 120 -6.42 -1.75 10.25
N ILE A 121 -5.19 -2.11 9.87
CA ILE A 121 -4.89 -3.29 9.06
C ILE A 121 -4.38 -4.39 9.98
N GLU A 122 -5.06 -5.52 9.94
CA GLU A 122 -4.76 -6.69 10.78
C GLU A 122 -4.12 -7.82 9.96
N ASP A 123 -4.33 -7.84 8.64
CA ASP A 123 -3.95 -8.94 7.74
C ASP A 123 -3.27 -8.41 6.48
N ALA A 124 -1.93 -8.48 6.43
CA ALA A 124 -1.15 -8.01 5.29
C ALA A 124 0.21 -8.69 5.18
N GLU A 125 0.72 -8.79 3.96
CA GLU A 125 2.09 -9.18 3.64
C GLU A 125 2.85 -7.93 3.16
N VAL A 126 3.98 -7.64 3.79
CA VAL A 126 4.79 -6.46 3.50
C VAL A 126 6.24 -6.83 3.26
N ILE A 127 6.79 -6.27 2.19
CA ILE A 127 8.22 -6.33 1.90
C ILE A 127 8.75 -4.91 1.88
N ALA A 128 9.54 -4.51 2.89
CA ALA A 128 10.25 -3.24 2.90
C ALA A 128 11.69 -3.45 2.40
N ALA A 129 12.10 -2.74 1.36
CA ALA A 129 13.41 -2.94 0.74
C ALA A 129 14.09 -1.63 0.36
N ALA A 130 15.40 -1.69 0.19
CA ALA A 130 16.19 -0.61 -0.38
C ALA A 130 17.32 -1.17 -1.26
N PRO A 131 17.80 -0.42 -2.27
CA PRO A 131 18.92 -0.84 -3.12
C PRO A 131 20.26 -0.95 -2.36
N PHE A 132 20.36 -0.30 -1.20
CA PHE A 132 21.50 -0.36 -0.29
C PHE A 132 21.02 -0.01 1.12
N LYS A 133 21.89 -0.20 2.12
CA LYS A 133 21.55 0.00 3.55
C LYS A 133 21.07 1.42 3.83
N VAL A 134 19.83 1.55 4.31
CA VAL A 134 19.20 2.83 4.74
C VAL A 134 18.30 2.62 5.95
N SER A 135 17.84 3.70 6.57
CA SER A 135 17.01 3.67 7.78
C SER A 135 15.68 2.93 7.60
N GLY A 136 14.98 3.16 6.48
CA GLY A 136 13.64 2.62 6.21
C GLY A 136 12.48 3.62 6.36
N THR A 137 12.77 4.88 6.65
CA THR A 137 11.75 5.89 6.97
C THR A 137 10.80 6.22 5.82
N ALA A 138 11.27 6.18 4.57
CA ALA A 138 10.41 6.44 3.40
C ALA A 138 9.41 5.31 3.17
N ALA A 139 9.80 4.06 3.43
CA ALA A 139 8.91 2.91 3.37
C ALA A 139 7.83 3.02 4.48
N LEU A 140 8.24 3.41 5.69
CA LEU A 140 7.33 3.55 6.83
C LEU A 140 6.29 4.65 6.57
N THR A 141 6.76 5.81 6.14
CA THR A 141 5.91 6.93 5.73
C THR A 141 4.96 6.54 4.60
N GLY A 142 5.47 5.79 3.62
CA GLY A 142 4.69 5.29 2.50
C GLY A 142 3.56 4.38 2.91
N ILE A 143 3.83 3.46 3.83
CA ILE A 143 2.83 2.55 4.40
C ILE A 143 1.73 3.36 5.08
N MET A 144 2.10 4.33 5.92
CA MET A 144 1.14 5.23 6.58
C MET A 144 0.29 6.01 5.55
N LYS A 145 0.94 6.59 4.53
CA LYS A 145 0.30 7.37 3.46
C LYS A 145 -0.63 6.53 2.58
N ALA A 146 -0.24 5.30 2.24
CA ALA A 146 -1.05 4.38 1.46
C ALA A 146 -2.39 4.11 2.15
N PHE A 147 -2.36 3.95 3.48
CA PHE A 147 -3.56 3.65 4.25
C PHE A 147 -4.43 4.87 4.53
N GLU A 148 -3.86 6.07 4.67
CA GLU A 148 -4.67 7.29 4.69
C GLU A 148 -5.49 7.43 3.40
N LYS A 149 -4.88 7.11 2.25
CA LYS A 149 -5.57 7.12 0.96
C LYS A 149 -6.63 6.03 0.84
N ALA A 150 -6.32 4.80 1.26
CA ALA A 150 -7.26 3.67 1.18
C ALA A 150 -8.46 3.82 2.14
N SER A 151 -8.23 4.34 3.34
CA SER A 151 -9.27 4.50 4.37
C SER A 151 -10.12 5.77 4.21
N GLY A 152 -9.68 6.74 3.40
CA GLY A 152 -10.32 8.05 3.27
C GLY A 152 -10.26 8.90 4.54
N LYS A 153 -9.50 8.47 5.55
CA LYS A 153 -9.30 9.17 6.82
C LYS A 153 -7.83 9.57 6.92
N LYS A 154 -7.54 10.85 7.13
CA LYS A 154 -6.20 11.27 7.56
C LYS A 154 -5.90 10.60 8.89
N LEU A 155 -4.72 10.01 9.07
CA LEU A 155 -4.30 9.56 10.39
C LEU A 155 -4.22 10.83 11.24
N ASN A 156 -5.04 10.91 12.30
CA ASN A 156 -5.00 12.06 13.18
C ASN A 156 -3.59 12.16 13.77
N GLN A 157 -2.86 13.23 13.46
CA GLN A 157 -1.50 13.47 13.94
C GLN A 157 -1.41 13.42 15.47
N GLU A 158 -2.52 13.65 16.18
CA GLU A 158 -2.62 13.54 17.64
C GLU A 158 -2.55 12.11 18.17
N ALA A 159 -2.98 11.09 17.41
CA ALA A 159 -2.91 9.69 17.82
C ALA A 159 -1.46 9.13 17.80
N ARG A 160 -0.55 9.82 17.10
CA ARG A 160 0.88 9.42 17.00
C ARG A 160 1.69 9.77 18.26
N LYS A 161 1.16 10.60 19.17
CA LYS A 161 1.87 11.09 20.36
C LYS A 161 1.66 10.24 21.63
N GLN A 162 0.95 9.12 21.54
CA GLN A 162 0.81 8.24 22.70
C GLN A 162 2.00 7.26 22.77
N PRO A 163 2.97 7.47 23.69
CA PRO A 163 3.85 6.38 24.06
C PRO A 163 2.96 5.27 24.63
N ALA A 164 3.27 4.02 24.27
CA ALA A 164 2.69 2.85 24.89
C ALA A 164 2.76 3.02 26.41
N ARG A 165 1.61 3.30 27.03
CA ARG A 165 1.39 3.06 28.45
C ARG A 165 0.73 1.69 28.53
N ASN A 166 1.55 0.69 28.87
CA ASN A 166 1.34 -0.25 29.97
C ASN A 166 2.47 -1.28 29.96
#